data_AF-A0A9D4LNM7-F1
#
_entry.id   AF-A0A9D4LNM7-F1
#
_cell.length_a   1.000
_cell.length_b   1.000
_cell.length_c   1.000
_cell.angle_alpha   90.00
_cell.angle_beta   90.00
_cell.angle_gamma   90.00
#
_symmetry.space_group_name_H-M   'P 1'
#
loop_
_entity.id
_entity.type
_entity.pdbx_description
1 polymer ?
#
loop_
_entity_poly.entity_id
_entity_poly.type
_entity_poly.pdbx_seq_one_letter_code
_entity_poly.pdbx_strand_id
1 'polypeptide(L)'
;MFFFYVPGTCGTQYSPCQFTFFVPNGTATYNYGLTGFGQTIRRDSARYRYILRRLIIPNQVISLERMPTFGNSQRYTSDTGEEIMIKKETENTVRLLWGSMSARVIMWDIGATNGIVHIIDNILSDTSDLSRDISGSTATSSSIFVISIVSCLWIVLQRLEY
;
A
#
# COMPACT_ATOMS: atom_id res chain seq x y z
N MET A 1 19.37 0.86 8.93
CA MET A 1 18.13 1.54 9.38
C MET A 1 17.18 1.56 8.19
N PHE A 2 16.23 0.63 8.14
CA PHE A 2 15.23 0.58 7.07
C PHE A 2 14.15 1.60 7.39
N PHE A 3 14.10 2.69 6.64
CA PHE A 3 13.00 3.64 6.71
C PHE A 3 11.80 3.02 5.97
N PHE A 4 10.83 2.51 6.72
CA PHE A 4 9.53 2.18 6.14
C PHE A 4 8.88 3.48 5.66
N TYR A 5 8.53 3.53 4.38
CA TYR A 5 7.71 4.59 3.82
C TYR A 5 6.36 4.55 4.54
N VAL A 6 6.08 5.58 5.35
CA VAL A 6 4.75 5.81 5.91
C VAL A 6 3.96 6.51 4.80
N PRO A 7 2.92 5.88 4.21
CA PRO A 7 2.04 6.60 3.30
C PRO A 7 1.49 7.84 4.03
N GLY A 8 1.35 8.94 3.29
CA GLY A 8 1.11 10.28 3.83
C GLY A 8 -0.04 10.38 4.85
N THR A 9 -0.02 11.49 5.59
CA THR A 9 -0.96 11.84 6.67
C THR A 9 -2.41 11.51 6.33
N CYS A 10 -2.95 10.52 7.03
CA CYS A 10 -4.36 10.18 7.05
C CYS A 10 -4.95 10.73 8.35
N GLY A 11 -5.72 11.81 8.23
CA GLY A 11 -6.41 12.43 9.36
C GLY A 11 -5.72 13.66 9.96
N THR A 12 -6.25 14.07 11.12
CA THR A 12 -5.84 15.27 11.87
C THR A 12 -4.50 15.07 12.58
N GLN A 13 -3.86 16.17 12.97
CA GLN A 13 -2.50 16.29 13.54
C GLN A 13 -2.14 15.38 14.73
N TYR A 14 -3.06 14.56 15.25
CA TYR A 14 -2.91 13.80 16.51
C TYR A 14 -3.22 12.30 16.45
N SER A 15 -3.73 11.76 15.33
CA SER A 15 -3.98 10.32 15.21
C SER A 15 -3.06 9.71 14.16
N PRO A 16 -2.15 8.78 14.53
CA PRO A 16 -1.29 8.13 13.56
C PRO A 16 -2.08 7.22 12.63
N CYS A 17 -1.65 7.13 11.39
CA CYS A 17 -2.25 6.25 10.40
C CYS A 17 -2.10 4.80 10.73
N GLN A 18 -3.23 4.13 10.86
CA GLN A 18 -3.26 2.68 10.92
C GLN A 18 -2.90 2.07 9.57
N PHE A 19 -2.06 1.04 9.57
CA PHE A 19 -1.74 0.30 8.35
C PHE A 19 -1.64 -1.20 8.62
N THR A 20 -1.84 -1.97 7.55
CA THR A 20 -1.49 -3.39 7.52
C THR A 20 -0.46 -3.59 6.41
N PHE A 21 0.68 -4.19 6.74
CA PHE A 21 1.75 -4.39 5.77
C PHE A 21 2.10 -5.86 5.59
N PHE A 22 2.06 -6.35 4.36
CA PHE A 22 2.49 -7.68 3.99
C PHE A 22 3.95 -7.66 3.52
N VAL A 23 4.83 -8.29 4.28
CA VAL A 23 6.28 -8.30 4.02
C VAL A 23 6.67 -9.65 3.42
N PRO A 24 7.26 -9.70 2.22
CA PRO A 24 7.77 -10.95 1.69
C PRO A 24 8.96 -11.45 2.52
N ASN A 25 9.01 -12.75 2.78
CA ASN A 25 10.19 -13.38 3.40
C ASN A 25 11.44 -13.16 2.53
N GLY A 26 12.63 -13.20 3.14
CA GLY A 26 13.92 -13.12 2.44
C GLY A 26 14.04 -14.16 1.33
N THR A 27 13.57 -15.39 1.55
CA THR A 27 13.52 -16.44 0.52
C THR A 27 12.61 -16.07 -0.66
N ALA A 28 11.45 -15.46 -0.39
CA ALA A 28 10.53 -15.00 -1.42
C ALA A 28 11.17 -13.94 -2.32
N THR A 29 11.87 -12.99 -1.70
CA THR A 29 12.55 -11.89 -2.40
C THR A 29 13.78 -12.38 -3.17
N TYR A 30 14.49 -13.37 -2.63
CA TYR A 30 15.59 -14.05 -3.32
C TYR A 30 15.08 -14.78 -4.56
N ASN A 31 14.08 -15.65 -4.42
CA ASN A 31 13.49 -16.41 -5.52
C ASN A 31 12.89 -15.50 -6.59
N TYR A 32 12.23 -14.42 -6.17
CA TYR A 32 11.73 -13.41 -7.10
C TYR A 32 12.84 -12.82 -7.97
N GLY A 33 13.99 -12.53 -7.36
CA GLY A 33 15.19 -12.09 -8.05
C GLY A 33 15.85 -13.17 -8.91
N LEU A 34 15.45 -14.44 -8.87
CA LEU A 34 15.96 -15.44 -9.81
C LEU A 34 15.17 -15.47 -11.13
N THR A 35 13.96 -14.88 -11.14
CA THR A 35 13.13 -14.81 -12.33
C THR A 35 13.59 -13.69 -13.27
N GLY A 36 13.51 -13.90 -14.59
CA GLY A 36 13.92 -12.88 -15.57
C GLY A 36 13.11 -11.57 -15.48
N PHE A 37 11.80 -11.69 -15.22
CA PHE A 37 10.94 -10.52 -15.01
C PHE A 37 11.22 -9.85 -13.65
N GLY A 38 11.39 -10.63 -12.57
CA GLY A 38 11.67 -10.10 -11.24
C GLY A 38 13.03 -9.41 -11.15
N GLN A 39 14.04 -9.88 -11.89
CA GLN A 39 15.31 -9.16 -12.07
C GLN A 39 15.11 -7.79 -12.73
N THR A 40 14.29 -7.75 -13.79
CA THR A 40 14.00 -6.52 -14.53
C THR A 40 13.28 -5.51 -13.64
N ILE A 41 12.26 -5.95 -12.91
CA ILE A 41 11.52 -5.14 -11.95
C ILE A 41 12.43 -4.66 -10.81
N ARG A 42 13.27 -5.53 -10.23
CA ARG A 42 14.18 -5.15 -9.14
C ARG A 42 15.20 -4.09 -9.55
N ARG A 43 15.59 -4.04 -10.82
CA ARG A 43 16.49 -3.00 -11.37
C ARG A 43 15.77 -1.66 -11.52
N ASP A 44 14.47 -1.67 -11.81
CA ASP A 44 13.62 -0.49 -11.84
C ASP A 44 13.11 -0.16 -10.43
N SER A 45 13.80 0.76 -9.75
CA SER A 45 13.45 1.14 -8.38
C SER A 45 12.03 1.71 -8.25
N ALA A 46 11.48 2.35 -9.29
CA ALA A 46 10.14 2.91 -9.26
C ALA A 46 9.08 1.79 -9.35
N ARG A 47 9.25 0.83 -10.26
CA ARG A 47 8.37 -0.35 -10.37
C ARG A 47 8.46 -1.24 -9.15
N TYR A 48 9.67 -1.51 -8.65
CA TYR A 48 9.84 -2.33 -7.45
C TYR A 48 9.17 -1.67 -6.24
N ARG A 49 9.30 -0.35 -6.09
CA ARG A 49 8.60 0.41 -5.04
C ARG A 49 7.09 0.33 -5.21
N TYR A 50 6.56 0.43 -6.43
CA TYR A 50 5.12 0.28 -6.69
C TYR A 50 4.61 -1.09 -6.22
N ILE A 51 5.32 -2.18 -6.55
CA ILE A 51 4.94 -3.54 -6.13
C ILE A 51 5.01 -3.70 -4.61
N LEU A 52 5.99 -3.11 -3.94
CA LEU A 52 6.04 -3.13 -2.48
C LEU A 52 4.90 -2.32 -1.84
N ARG A 53 4.49 -1.20 -2.47
CA ARG A 53 3.34 -0.40 -2.00
C ARG A 53 2.01 -1.14 -2.16
N ARG A 54 1.87 -1.98 -3.20
CA ARG A 54 0.70 -2.88 -3.34
C ARG A 54 0.51 -3.74 -2.09
N LEU A 55 1.60 -4.13 -1.41
CA LEU A 55 1.52 -4.95 -0.20
C LEU A 55 1.12 -4.18 1.07
N ILE A 56 0.84 -2.88 0.96
CA ILE A 56 0.39 -2.03 2.07
C ILE A 56 -1.11 -1.78 1.91
N ILE A 57 -1.87 -2.05 2.96
CA ILE A 57 -3.28 -1.65 3.08
C ILE A 57 -3.32 -0.44 4.02
N PRO A 58 -3.59 0.77 3.50
CA PRO A 58 -3.65 1.98 4.31
C PRO A 58 -4.96 2.07 5.11
N ASN A 59 -4.91 2.82 6.21
CA ASN A 59 -6.04 3.24 7.06
C ASN A 59 -6.78 2.10 7.79
N GLN A 60 -6.19 0.90 7.88
CA GLN A 60 -6.87 -0.27 8.42
C GLN A 60 -5.87 -1.20 9.12
N VAL A 61 -6.25 -1.69 10.30
CA VAL A 61 -5.57 -2.79 11.00
C VAL A 61 -6.34 -4.07 10.78
N ILE A 62 -5.74 -5.02 10.06
CA ILE A 62 -6.36 -6.30 9.74
C ILE A 62 -5.66 -7.37 10.56
N SER A 63 -6.35 -7.88 11.58
CA SER A 63 -5.92 -9.05 12.33
C SER A 63 -6.44 -10.31 11.67
N LEU A 64 -5.54 -11.23 11.32
CA LEU A 64 -5.88 -12.48 10.63
C LEU A 64 -6.43 -13.53 11.59
N GLU A 65 -6.07 -13.45 12.87
CA GLU A 65 -6.69 -14.20 13.95
C GLU A 65 -8.19 -13.89 14.07
N ARG A 66 -8.55 -12.59 14.07
CA ARG A 66 -9.95 -12.12 14.25
C ARG A 66 -10.81 -12.16 12.99
N MET A 67 -10.23 -12.53 11.85
CA MET A 67 -10.95 -12.59 10.59
C MET A 67 -12.05 -13.67 10.63
N PRO A 68 -13.28 -13.39 10.12
CA PRO A 68 -14.39 -14.34 10.15
C PRO A 68 -14.04 -15.68 9.49
N THR A 69 -14.72 -16.73 9.96
CA THR A 69 -14.38 -18.15 9.81
C THR A 69 -14.14 -18.62 8.37
N PHE A 70 -13.38 -19.71 8.24
CA PHE A 70 -13.09 -20.52 7.04
C PHE A 70 -14.02 -20.29 5.84
N GLY A 71 -13.44 -20.06 4.67
CA GLY A 71 -14.18 -19.96 3.40
C GLY A 71 -14.66 -18.54 3.05
N ASN A 72 -14.61 -17.62 4.01
CA ASN A 72 -14.82 -16.20 3.73
C ASN A 72 -13.60 -15.57 3.05
N SER A 73 -13.87 -14.67 2.11
CA SER A 73 -12.88 -13.78 1.52
C SER A 73 -13.28 -12.34 1.76
N GLN A 74 -12.31 -11.51 2.12
CA GLN A 74 -12.49 -10.07 2.27
C GLN A 74 -11.60 -9.35 1.27
N ARG A 75 -12.11 -8.27 0.70
CA ARG A 75 -11.43 -7.47 -0.31
C ARG A 75 -10.96 -6.18 0.34
N TYR A 76 -9.73 -5.81 0.08
CA TYR A 76 -9.10 -4.61 0.61
C TYR A 76 -8.42 -3.83 -0.49
N THR A 77 -8.43 -2.51 -0.36
CA THR A 77 -7.73 -1.62 -1.28
C THR A 77 -6.31 -1.40 -0.77
N SER A 78 -5.33 -1.66 -1.63
CA SER A 78 -3.91 -1.38 -1.37
C SER A 78 -3.58 0.10 -1.57
N ASP A 79 -2.38 0.51 -1.15
CA ASP A 79 -1.87 1.88 -1.34
C ASP A 79 -1.69 2.26 -2.82
N THR A 80 -1.62 1.28 -3.73
CA THR A 80 -1.61 1.50 -5.18
C THR A 80 -3.02 1.68 -5.77
N GLY A 81 -4.06 1.55 -4.94
CA GLY A 81 -5.47 1.55 -5.37
C GLY A 81 -5.96 0.19 -5.88
N GLU A 82 -5.09 -0.83 -5.92
CA GLU A 82 -5.44 -2.16 -6.40
C GLU A 82 -6.15 -2.98 -5.31
N GLU A 83 -7.08 -3.84 -5.70
CA GLU A 83 -7.80 -4.69 -4.76
C GLU A 83 -7.03 -5.99 -4.49
N ILE A 84 -6.81 -6.28 -3.22
CA ILE A 84 -6.24 -7.51 -2.72
C ILE A 84 -7.32 -8.25 -1.95
N MET A 85 -7.49 -9.53 -2.27
CA MET A 85 -8.40 -10.39 -1.56
C MET A 85 -7.63 -11.25 -0.55
N ILE A 86 -8.06 -11.20 0.70
CA ILE A 86 -7.54 -12.07 1.76
C ILE A 86 -8.57 -13.16 1.98
N LYS A 87 -8.13 -14.42 1.95
CA LYS A 87 -8.97 -15.59 2.13
C LYS A 87 -8.40 -16.46 3.25
N LYS A 88 -9.23 -16.75 4.26
CA LYS A 88 -8.90 -17.73 5.31
C LYS A 88 -9.31 -19.11 4.80
N GLU A 89 -8.32 -19.86 4.33
CA GLU A 89 -8.54 -21.21 3.79
C GLU A 89 -8.62 -22.26 4.86
N THR A 90 -7.88 -22.15 5.97
CA THR A 90 -8.01 -23.00 7.15
C THR A 90 -7.84 -22.13 8.39
N GLU A 91 -8.03 -22.69 9.59
CA GLU A 91 -7.78 -21.96 10.84
C GLU A 91 -6.37 -21.31 10.86
N ASN A 92 -5.37 -22.06 10.38
CA ASN A 92 -3.96 -21.65 10.35
C ASN A 92 -3.42 -21.33 8.93
N THR A 93 -4.29 -21.18 7.92
CA THR A 93 -3.84 -20.90 6.55
C THR A 93 -4.62 -19.74 5.98
N VAL A 94 -3.92 -18.63 5.78
CA VAL A 94 -4.44 -17.45 5.10
C VAL A 94 -3.69 -17.26 3.79
N ARG A 95 -4.44 -16.97 2.72
CA ARG A 95 -3.90 -16.65 1.40
C ARG A 95 -4.30 -15.24 0.99
N LEU A 96 -3.35 -14.52 0.43
CA LEU A 96 -3.58 -13.30 -0.32
C LEU A 96 -3.74 -13.67 -1.79
N LEU A 97 -4.68 -13.03 -2.44
CA LEU A 97 -5.04 -13.22 -3.83
C LEU A 97 -5.05 -11.84 -4.51
N TRP A 98 -4.35 -11.73 -5.63
CA TRP A 98 -4.33 -10.55 -6.47
C TRP A 98 -4.29 -10.99 -7.93
N GLY A 99 -5.35 -10.70 -8.68
CA GLY A 99 -5.51 -11.20 -10.05
C GLY A 99 -5.40 -12.74 -10.09
N SER A 100 -4.44 -13.24 -10.86
CA SER A 100 -4.09 -14.67 -10.97
C SER A 100 -3.03 -15.14 -9.97
N MET A 101 -2.45 -14.22 -9.19
CA MET A 101 -1.38 -14.50 -8.25
C MET A 101 -1.93 -14.81 -6.86
N SER A 102 -1.24 -15.69 -6.14
CA SER A 102 -1.53 -16.00 -4.74
C SER A 102 -0.26 -16.06 -3.91
N ALA A 103 -0.36 -15.65 -2.64
CA ALA A 103 0.70 -15.74 -1.66
C ALA A 103 0.13 -16.26 -0.33
N ARG A 104 0.86 -17.14 0.35
CA ARG A 104 0.49 -17.65 1.67
C ARG A 104 1.11 -16.76 2.75
N VAL A 105 0.33 -16.49 3.80
CA VAL A 105 0.84 -15.86 5.02
C VAL A 105 1.54 -16.92 5.87
N ILE A 106 2.82 -16.71 6.15
CA ILE A 106 3.64 -17.62 6.96
C ILE A 106 3.71 -17.21 8.43
N MET A 107 3.59 -15.90 8.70
CA MET A 107 3.54 -15.34 10.05
C MET A 107 2.58 -14.15 10.03
N TRP A 108 1.68 -14.07 11.00
CA TRP A 108 0.66 -13.02 11.04
C TRP A 108 0.61 -12.33 12.40
N ASP A 109 -0.08 -11.19 12.44
CA ASP A 109 -0.41 -10.44 13.66
C ASP A 109 0.82 -9.93 14.43
N ILE A 110 1.86 -9.51 13.71
CA ILE A 110 3.05 -8.89 14.31
C ILE A 110 2.73 -7.43 14.58
N GLY A 111 2.70 -7.04 15.87
CA GLY A 111 2.45 -5.66 16.27
C GLY A 111 3.50 -4.68 15.74
N ALA A 112 3.05 -3.57 15.15
CA ALA A 112 3.86 -2.44 14.76
C ALA A 112 3.35 -1.15 15.42
N THR A 113 4.17 -0.10 15.47
CA THR A 113 3.86 1.16 16.19
C THR A 113 2.51 1.75 15.80
N ASN A 114 2.15 1.70 14.52
CA ASN A 114 0.88 2.24 14.01
C ASN A 114 0.17 1.21 13.11
N GLY A 115 0.29 -0.09 13.39
CA GLY A 115 -0.27 -1.09 12.48
C GLY A 115 0.04 -2.53 12.84
N ILE A 116 -0.20 -3.42 11.87
CA ILE A 116 0.17 -4.84 11.96
C ILE A 116 0.97 -5.24 10.71
N VAL A 117 1.95 -6.11 10.92
CA VAL A 117 2.75 -6.71 9.86
C VAL A 117 2.42 -8.19 9.75
N HIS A 118 2.35 -8.67 8.51
CA HIS A 118 2.18 -10.08 8.16
C HIS A 118 3.31 -10.47 7.21
N ILE A 119 3.93 -11.63 7.42
CA ILE A 119 4.97 -12.14 6.52
C ILE A 119 4.35 -13.11 5.51
N ILE A 120 4.69 -12.94 4.23
CA ILE A 120 4.21 -13.75 3.12
C ILE A 120 5.35 -14.52 2.44
N ASP A 121 5.01 -15.65 1.81
CA ASP A 121 5.96 -16.52 1.13
C ASP A 121 6.27 -16.13 -0.33
N ASN A 122 5.48 -15.24 -0.94
CA ASN A 122 5.61 -14.84 -2.34
C ASN A 122 5.27 -13.36 -2.53
N ILE A 123 5.91 -12.73 -3.52
CA ILE A 123 5.61 -11.34 -3.91
C ILE A 123 4.43 -11.34 -4.87
N LEU A 124 3.40 -10.53 -4.56
CA LEU A 124 2.23 -10.35 -5.43
C LEU A 124 2.58 -9.46 -6.63
N SER A 125 3.19 -10.04 -7.64
CA SER A 125 3.53 -9.36 -8.89
C SER A 125 3.46 -10.31 -10.08
N ASP A 126 3.15 -9.76 -11.24
CA ASP A 126 3.03 -10.50 -12.49
C ASP A 126 3.84 -9.82 -13.61
N THR A 127 4.05 -10.54 -14.70
CA THR A 127 4.67 -10.05 -15.94
C THR A 127 3.99 -8.80 -16.51
N SER A 128 2.69 -8.60 -16.27
CA SER A 128 1.96 -7.37 -16.60
C SER A 128 2.51 -6.12 -15.88
N ASP A 129 3.21 -6.27 -14.75
CA ASP A 129 3.84 -5.16 -14.04
C ASP A 129 5.08 -4.59 -14.77
N LEU A 130 5.58 -5.26 -15.82
CA LEU A 130 6.64 -4.74 -16.69
C LEU A 130 6.15 -3.63 -17.62
N SER A 131 4.89 -3.68 -18.05
CA SER A 131 4.28 -2.71 -18.96
C SER A 131 3.32 -1.75 -18.25
N ARG A 132 2.99 -2.01 -16.98
CA ARG A 132 2.11 -1.15 -16.17
C ARG A 132 2.59 0.29 -16.13
N ASP A 133 1.67 1.23 -16.33
CA ASP A 133 1.91 2.65 -16.09
C ASP A 133 1.91 2.93 -14.58
N ILE A 134 3.05 3.38 -14.07
CA ILE A 134 3.26 3.69 -12.65
C ILE A 134 3.16 5.19 -12.36
N SER A 135 2.92 6.02 -13.39
CA SER A 135 2.91 7.48 -13.32
C SER A 135 1.76 8.04 -12.48
N GLY A 136 0.66 7.29 -12.32
CA GLY A 136 -0.50 7.69 -11.51
C GLY A 136 -0.39 7.38 -10.00
N SER A 137 0.71 6.76 -9.54
CA SER A 137 0.87 6.33 -8.14
C SER A 137 1.46 7.39 -7.20
N THR A 138 1.76 8.58 -7.70
CA THR A 138 2.01 9.74 -6.85
C THR A 138 0.68 10.17 -6.24
N ALA A 139 0.58 10.12 -4.91
CA ALA A 139 -0.51 10.75 -4.19
C ALA A 139 -0.54 12.23 -4.62
N THR A 140 -1.46 12.58 -5.52
CA THR A 140 -1.75 13.95 -5.89
C THR A 140 -2.51 14.55 -4.71
N SER A 141 -1.75 14.97 -3.69
CA SER A 141 -2.22 15.88 -2.66
C SER A 141 -2.47 17.22 -3.35
N SER A 142 -3.61 17.33 -4.02
CA SER A 142 -4.09 18.56 -4.64
C SER A 142 -4.51 19.52 -3.53
N SER A 143 -3.54 20.15 -2.87
CA SER A 143 -3.77 21.23 -1.92
C SER A 143 -4.11 22.51 -2.70
N ILE A 144 -5.36 22.62 -3.16
CA ILE A 144 -5.88 23.84 -3.80
C ILE A 144 -6.21 24.86 -2.70
N PHE A 145 -5.18 25.48 -2.10
CA PHE A 145 -5.33 26.64 -1.19
C PHE A 145 -4.88 27.97 -1.84
N VAL A 146 -4.50 27.96 -3.12
CA VAL A 146 -3.88 29.13 -3.77
C VAL A 146 -4.89 30.17 -4.27
N ILE A 147 -6.18 29.83 -4.35
CA ILE A 147 -7.21 30.72 -4.95
C ILE A 147 -7.69 31.82 -3.97
N SER A 148 -7.52 31.65 -2.65
CA SER A 148 -8.06 32.63 -1.67
C SER A 148 -7.21 33.90 -1.49
N ILE A 149 -5.93 33.89 -1.89
CA ILE A 149 -5.05 35.05 -1.67
C ILE A 149 -5.21 36.09 -2.79
N VAL A 150 -5.49 35.64 -4.02
CA VAL A 150 -5.60 36.54 -5.19
C VAL A 150 -6.90 37.36 -5.15
N SER A 151 -8.00 36.82 -4.62
CA SER A 151 -9.24 37.59 -4.44
C SER A 151 -9.10 38.65 -3.33
N CYS A 152 -8.33 38.35 -2.28
CA CYS A 152 -8.15 39.27 -1.15
C CYS A 152 -7.35 40.52 -1.55
N LEU A 153 -6.35 40.39 -2.43
CA LEU A 153 -5.57 41.53 -2.92
C LEU A 153 -6.39 42.44 -3.85
N TRP A 154 -7.30 41.87 -4.66
CA TRP A 154 -8.19 42.66 -5.51
C TRP A 154 -9.23 43.44 -4.70
N ILE A 155 -9.75 42.87 -3.62
CA ILE A 155 -10.74 43.52 -2.74
C ILE A 155 -10.09 44.63 -1.91
N VAL A 156 -8.85 44.45 -1.43
CA VAL A 156 -8.14 45.48 -0.65
C VAL A 156 -7.76 46.69 -1.51
N LEU A 157 -7.44 46.49 -2.80
CA LEU A 157 -7.09 47.59 -3.71
C LEU A 157 -8.31 48.41 -4.16
N GLN A 158 -9.54 47.86 -4.14
CA GLN A 158 -10.76 48.61 -4.45
C GLN A 158 -11.26 49.52 -3.31
N ARG A 159 -10.63 49.48 -2.12
CA ARG A 159 -10.99 50.33 -0.97
C ARG A 159 -10.07 51.52 -0.72
N LEU A 160 -9.04 51.72 -1.55
CA LEU A 160 -8.11 52.86 -1.44
C LEU A 160 -8.36 53.97 -2.48
N GLU A 161 -9.42 53.86 -3.29
CA GLU A 161 -9.82 54.88 -4.28
C GLU A 161 -11.08 55.68 -3.88
N TYR A 162 -11.39 55.79 -2.59
CA TYR A 162 -12.34 56.79 -2.05
C TYR A 162 -11.76 57.49 -0.82
#